data_AF-A0A1H0TCB8-F1
#
_entry.id   AF-A0A1H0TCB8-F1
#
_cell.length_a   1.000
_cell.length_b   1.000
_cell.length_c   1.000
_cell.angle_alpha   90.00
_cell.angle_beta   90.00
_cell.angle_gamma   90.00
#
_symmetry.space_group_name_H-M   'P 1'
#
loop_
_entity.id
_entity.type
_entity.pdbx_description
1 polymer ?
#
loop_
_entity_poly.entity_id
_entity_poly.type
_entity_poly.pdbx_seq_one_letter_code
_entity_poly.pdbx_strand_id
1 'polypeptide(L)' 'MNSQERRPSGSPQPASSEEGTRDLSSTHVTHVREDVALAGRCANVHLPTGRTCTLPVRHPGSCNFVGPGDADNVAVP' A
#
# COMPACT_ATOMS: atom_id res chain seq x y z
N MET A 1 -25.60 -43.07 -28.78
CA MET A 1 -25.09 -41.82 -28.17
C MET A 1 -24.23 -42.17 -26.95
N ASN A 2 -22.91 -42.33 -27.11
CA ASN A 2 -21.93 -42.02 -26.04
C ASN A 2 -20.51 -42.09 -26.64
N SER A 3 -19.91 -40.92 -26.88
CA SER A 3 -18.56 -40.77 -27.44
C SER A 3 -17.71 -40.09 -26.38
N GLN A 4 -16.94 -40.87 -25.62
CA GLN A 4 -16.00 -40.35 -24.63
C GLN A 4 -14.73 -41.20 -24.63
N GLU A 5 -13.94 -41.05 -25.70
CA GLU A 5 -12.58 -41.55 -25.76
C GLU A 5 -11.58 -40.48 -25.27
N ARG A 6 -10.64 -41.00 -24.51
CA ARG A 6 -9.63 -40.32 -23.71
C ARG A 6 -8.46 -39.91 -24.61
N ARG A 7 -7.95 -38.68 -24.49
CA ARG A 7 -6.60 -38.36 -23.95
C ARG A 7 -6.19 -36.89 -24.18
N PRO A 8 -5.46 -36.29 -23.21
CA PRO A 8 -4.94 -34.92 -23.30
C PRO A 8 -3.66 -34.90 -24.15
N SER A 9 -3.60 -34.01 -25.14
CA SER A 9 -2.35 -33.70 -25.84
C SER A 9 -1.60 -32.60 -25.08
N GLY A 10 -0.36 -32.94 -24.69
CA GLY A 10 0.82 -32.08 -24.77
C GLY A 10 0.77 -30.70 -24.11
N SER A 11 1.51 -30.56 -23.01
CA SER A 11 1.96 -29.28 -22.44
C SER A 11 2.54 -28.34 -23.50
N PRO A 12 2.43 -27.03 -23.28
CA PRO A 12 3.62 -26.31 -22.83
C PRO A 12 3.34 -25.49 -21.56
N GLN A 13 4.12 -25.76 -20.52
CA GLN A 13 4.40 -24.74 -19.51
C GLN A 13 5.24 -23.64 -20.16
N PRO A 14 4.87 -22.37 -19.95
CA PRO A 14 5.84 -21.37 -19.58
C PRO A 14 5.59 -20.97 -18.12
N ALA A 15 6.65 -21.09 -17.33
CA ALA A 15 6.75 -20.49 -16.01
C ALA A 15 6.70 -18.96 -16.16
N SER A 16 5.80 -18.32 -15.42
CA SER A 16 5.80 -16.92 -14.99
C SER A 16 4.42 -16.68 -14.38
N SER A 17 4.24 -16.28 -13.15
CA SER A 17 5.14 -15.60 -12.23
C SER A 17 4.69 -15.96 -10.84
N GLU A 18 5.67 -16.30 -10.01
CA GLU A 18 5.75 -15.81 -8.64
C GLU A 18 4.39 -15.44 -8.04
N GLU A 19 3.67 -16.43 -7.50
CA GLU A 19 2.81 -16.15 -6.35
C GLU A 19 3.72 -15.95 -5.13
N GLY A 20 4.64 -14.99 -5.28
CA GLY A 20 5.46 -14.44 -4.25
C GLY A 20 4.53 -13.73 -3.30
N THR A 21 4.39 -14.29 -2.11
CA THR A 21 4.12 -13.53 -0.89
C THR A 21 2.96 -12.54 -1.02
N ARG A 22 1.73 -13.05 -1.11
CA ARG A 22 0.59 -12.34 -0.49
C ARG A 22 0.44 -12.75 0.97
N ASP A 23 1.57 -12.99 1.62
CA ASP A 23 1.70 -12.89 3.05
C ASP A 23 2.40 -11.56 3.30
N LEU A 24 1.92 -10.79 4.28
CA LEU A 24 2.21 -9.38 4.61
C LEU A 24 1.21 -8.35 4.02
N SER A 25 0.25 -7.97 4.87
CA SER A 25 -0.36 -6.62 4.90
C SER A 25 -1.67 -6.34 4.13
N SER A 26 -2.69 -7.19 4.28
CA SER A 26 -4.10 -6.72 4.27
C SER A 26 -4.44 -5.80 5.46
N THR A 27 -3.45 -5.40 6.27
CA THR A 27 -3.56 -4.36 7.27
C THR A 27 -3.30 -3.02 6.59
N HIS A 28 -4.34 -2.38 6.08
CA HIS A 28 -4.38 -0.98 5.66
C HIS A 28 -3.09 -0.46 5.00
N VAL A 29 -3.02 -0.50 3.66
CA VAL A 29 -2.10 0.37 2.91
C VAL A 29 -2.55 1.81 3.19
N THR A 30 -2.11 2.35 4.31
CA THR A 30 -2.29 3.75 4.63
C THR A 30 -1.32 4.46 3.72
N HIS A 31 -1.83 5.28 2.81
CA HIS A 31 -0.97 6.06 1.93
C HIS A 31 -0.11 6.96 2.80
N VAL A 32 1.21 6.86 2.72
CA VAL A 32 2.16 7.65 3.54
C VAL A 32 2.90 8.61 2.62
N ARG A 33 3.07 9.88 3.04
CA ARG A 33 3.96 10.84 2.39
C ARG A 33 5.39 10.64 2.87
N GLU A 34 6.25 10.15 1.99
CA GLU A 34 7.63 9.82 2.33
C GLU A 34 8.44 11.03 2.83
N ASP A 35 8.19 12.22 2.27
CA ASP A 35 8.86 13.46 2.69
C ASP A 35 8.55 13.83 4.16
N VAL A 36 7.29 13.71 4.57
CA VAL A 36 6.85 13.92 5.96
C VAL A 36 7.32 12.77 6.87
N ALA A 37 7.39 11.54 6.35
CA ALA A 37 7.87 10.38 7.08
C ALA A 37 9.36 10.47 7.40
N LEU A 38 10.17 10.96 6.44
CA LEU A 38 11.59 11.23 6.59
C LEU A 38 11.86 12.28 7.68
N ALA A 39 10.94 13.23 7.87
CA ALA A 39 10.96 14.18 8.99
C ALA A 39 10.56 13.57 10.35
N GLY A 40 10.41 12.24 10.44
CA GLY A 40 10.06 11.52 11.68
C GLY A 40 8.58 11.61 12.07
N ARG A 41 7.71 11.96 11.12
CA ARG A 41 6.26 12.08 11.36
C ARG A 41 5.49 10.85 10.86
N CYS A 42 4.23 10.74 11.29
CA CYS A 42 3.31 9.67 10.94
C CYS A 42 3.00 9.63 9.45
N ALA A 43 2.93 10.78 8.79
CA ALA A 43 2.83 10.94 7.35
C ALA A 43 1.64 10.25 6.65
N ASN A 44 0.68 9.71 7.40
CA ASN A 44 -0.54 9.13 6.86
C ASN A 44 -1.34 10.17 6.06
N VAL A 45 -1.78 9.81 4.87
CA VAL A 45 -2.53 10.63 3.93
C VAL A 45 -3.99 10.21 3.93
N HIS A 46 -4.87 11.18 4.14
CA HIS A 46 -6.30 11.03 3.97
C HIS A 46 -6.67 11.29 2.51
N LEU A 47 -6.72 10.22 1.71
CA LEU A 47 -6.97 10.25 0.26
C LEU A 47 -8.11 11.16 -0.21
N PRO A 48 -9.33 11.13 0.38
CA PRO A 48 -10.43 11.94 -0.15
C PRO A 48 -10.21 13.44 0.01
N THR A 49 -9.25 13.87 0.85
CA THR A 49 -8.95 15.29 1.09
C THR A 49 -7.51 15.69 0.75
N GLY A 50 -6.64 14.73 0.44
CA GLY A 50 -5.20 14.95 0.26
C GLY A 50 -4.47 15.44 1.51
N ARG A 51 -5.12 15.42 2.69
CA ARG A 51 -4.54 15.89 3.95
C ARG A 51 -3.54 14.89 4.51
N THR A 52 -2.51 15.38 5.19
CA THR A 52 -1.42 14.53 5.72
C THR A 52 -1.29 14.67 7.22
N CYS A 53 -1.06 13.57 7.91
CA CYS A 53 -0.77 13.56 9.34
C CYS A 53 0.67 14.01 9.60
N THR A 54 0.85 15.10 10.32
CA THR A 54 2.16 15.65 10.69
C THR A 54 2.55 15.34 12.13
N LEU A 55 1.79 14.51 12.85
CA LEU A 55 2.14 14.08 14.21
C LEU A 55 3.39 13.20 14.20
N PRO A 56 4.10 13.02 15.32
CA PRO A 56 5.22 12.10 15.42
C PRO A 56 4.84 10.68 15.00
N VAL A 57 5.81 9.92 14.51
CA VAL A 57 5.62 8.48 14.27
C VAL A 57 5.11 7.79 15.54
N ARG A 58 4.11 6.91 15.41
CA ARG A 58 3.45 6.20 16.53
C ARG A 58 2.88 7.12 17.64
N HIS A 59 2.35 8.28 17.27
CA HIS A 59 1.66 9.14 18.23
C HIS A 59 0.45 8.43 18.90
N PRO A 60 0.13 8.73 20.17
CA PRO A 60 -1.11 8.26 20.77
C PRO A 60 -2.33 8.95 20.15
N GLY A 61 -3.46 8.25 20.10
CA GLY A 61 -4.71 8.77 19.56
C GLY A 61 -4.82 8.73 18.02
N SER A 62 -5.83 9.42 17.49
CA SER A 62 -6.14 9.45 16.06
C SER A 62 -5.22 10.39 15.27
N CYS A 63 -5.01 10.10 13.99
CA CYS A 63 -4.19 10.94 13.12
C CYS A 63 -4.77 12.36 13.01
N ASN A 64 -3.90 13.37 13.13
CA ASN A 64 -4.26 14.76 12.91
C ASN A 64 -3.88 15.18 11.49
N PHE A 65 -4.85 15.16 10.59
CA PHE A 65 -4.65 15.47 9.18
C PHE A 65 -4.69 16.98 8.91
N VAL A 66 -3.57 17.54 8.48
CA VAL A 66 -3.44 18.96 8.09
C VAL A 66 -3.42 19.12 6.57
N GLY A 67 -3.59 20.36 6.09
CA GLY A 67 -3.54 20.65 4.66
C GLY A 67 -2.18 20.32 4.04
N PRO A 68 -2.10 20.18 2.71
CA PRO A 68 -0.84 19.88 2.04
C PRO A 68 0.23 20.96 2.27
N GLY A 69 -0.15 22.24 2.40
CA GLY A 69 0.79 23.32 2.72
C GLY A 69 1.36 23.25 4.14
N ASP A 70 0.54 22.92 5.14
CA ASP A 70 1.02 22.68 6.50
C ASP A 70 1.92 21.46 6.59
N ALA A 71 1.59 20.41 5.84
CA ALA A 71 2.38 19.19 5.76
C ALA A 71 3.73 19.41 5.06
N ASP A 72 3.75 20.22 4.01
CA ASP A 72 4.97 20.64 3.31
C ASP A 72 5.91 21.41 4.25
N ASN A 73 5.39 22.36 5.04
CA ASN A 73 6.17 23.08 6.04
C ASN A 73 6.78 22.16 7.11
N VAL A 74 6.22 20.97 7.36
CA VAL A 74 6.78 19.98 8.29
C VAL A 74 7.75 19.02 7.60
N ALA A 75 7.70 18.91 6.27
CA ALA A 75 8.62 18.12 5.47
C ALA A 75 9.96 18.83 5.18
N VAL A 76 10.03 20.15 5.38
CA VAL A 76 11.28 20.92 5.26
C VAL A 76 12.18 20.68 6.49
N PRO A 77 13.44 20.26 6.30
CA PRO A 77 14.39 20.02 7.40
C PRO A 77 14.83 21.31 8.12
#